data_AF-A0A920RBD0-F1
#
_entry.id   AF-A0A920RBD0-F1
#
_cell.length_a   1.000
_cell.length_b   1.000
_cell.length_c   1.000
_cell.angle_alpha   90.00
_cell.angle_beta   90.00
_cell.angle_gamma   90.00
#
_symmetry.space_group_name_H-M   'P 1'
#
loop_
_entity.id
_entity.type
_entity.pdbx_description
1 polymer ?
#
loop_
_entity_poly.entity_id
_entity_poly.type
_entity_poly.pdbx_seq_one_letter_code
_entity_poly.pdbx_strand_id
1 'polypeptide(L)'
;MIRTLLSILFLLFPITASAQLIDRIAFGSCVHQDKPQPIWSEVLVADPDLFFFLATTSTVIPMIQQYLQRSMNSLRQSQAFNN
;
A
#
# COMPACT_ATOMS: atom_id res chain seq x y z
N MET A 1 -0.01 5.08 -43.49
CA MET A 1 -1.22 4.23 -43.31
C MET A 1 -1.19 3.44 -42.00
N ILE A 2 -0.06 2.84 -41.60
CA ILE A 2 -0.01 2.02 -40.36
C ILE A 2 -0.11 2.84 -39.06
N ARG A 3 0.38 4.09 -39.07
CA ARG A 3 0.40 4.97 -37.88
C ARG A 3 -1.00 5.44 -37.48
N THR A 4 -1.86 5.74 -38.45
CA THR A 4 -3.28 6.07 -38.22
C THR A 4 -4.06 4.85 -37.71
N LEU A 5 -3.73 3.66 -38.20
CA LEU A 5 -4.36 2.40 -37.77
C LEU A 5 -4.04 2.08 -36.29
N LEU A 6 -2.80 2.35 -35.87
CA LEU A 6 -2.35 2.16 -34.48
C LEU A 6 -2.99 3.15 -33.51
N SER A 7 -3.17 4.42 -33.92
CA SER A 7 -3.87 5.43 -33.11
C SER A 7 -5.36 5.11 -32.92
N ILE A 8 -6.03 4.61 -33.96
CA ILE A 8 -7.44 4.20 -33.88
C ILE A 8 -7.60 2.98 -32.96
N LEU A 9 -6.70 1.99 -33.08
CA LEU A 9 -6.70 0.81 -32.22
C LEU A 9 -6.52 1.18 -30.73
N PHE A 10 -5.65 2.14 -30.43
CA PHE A 10 -5.41 2.61 -29.07
C PHE A 10 -6.61 3.39 -28.49
N LEU A 11 -7.31 4.18 -29.32
CA LEU A 11 -8.53 4.90 -28.91
C LEU A 11 -9.73 3.98 -28.67
N LEU A 12 -9.75 2.81 -29.31
CA LEU A 12 -10.80 1.80 -29.14
C LEU A 12 -10.59 0.89 -27.93
N PHE A 13 -9.48 1.02 -27.19
CA PHE A 13 -9.20 0.18 -26.03
C PHE A 13 -9.83 0.82 -24.78
N PRO A 14 -10.94 0.27 -24.25
CA PRO A 14 -11.54 0.81 -23.04
C PRO A 14 -10.58 0.61 -21.87
N ILE A 15 -10.25 1.71 -21.18
CA ILE A 15 -9.55 1.64 -19.90
C ILE A 15 -10.55 1.06 -18.91
N THR A 16 -10.41 -0.22 -18.61
CA THR A 16 -11.21 -0.87 -17.56
C THR A 16 -10.65 -0.42 -16.22
N ALA A 17 -11.30 0.56 -15.58
CA ALA A 17 -10.97 0.94 -14.22
C ALA A 17 -11.62 -0.06 -13.25
N SER A 18 -10.81 -0.91 -12.63
CA SER A 18 -11.25 -1.80 -11.56
C SER A 18 -11.39 -0.99 -10.27
N ALA A 19 -12.62 -0.63 -9.90
CA ALA A 19 -12.91 -0.10 -8.58
C ALA A 19 -12.84 -1.24 -7.56
N GLN A 20 -11.73 -1.35 -6.83
CA GLN A 20 -11.66 -2.23 -5.67
C GLN A 20 -12.52 -1.62 -4.56
N LEU A 21 -13.48 -2.41 -4.05
CA LEU A 21 -14.23 -2.03 -2.85
C LEU A 21 -13.25 -2.04 -1.68
N ILE A 22 -13.25 -0.96 -0.90
CA ILE A 22 -12.45 -0.85 0.32
C ILE A 22 -13.41 -1.06 1.49
N ASP A 23 -13.28 -2.19 2.19
CA ASP A 23 -14.16 -2.58 3.29
C ASP A 23 -13.50 -2.35 4.66
N ARG A 24 -12.16 -2.39 4.73
CA ARG A 24 -11.41 -2.27 5.97
C ARG A 24 -10.23 -1.32 5.85
N ILE A 25 -10.31 -0.22 6.58
CA ILE A 25 -9.23 0.78 6.69
C ILE A 25 -8.68 0.77 8.10
N ALA A 26 -7.37 0.56 8.23
CA ALA A 26 -6.67 0.62 9.51
C ALA A 26 -5.84 1.92 9.59
N PHE A 27 -5.81 2.53 10.78
CA PHE A 27 -5.06 3.75 11.05
C PHE A 27 -4.00 3.52 12.13
N GLY A 28 -2.79 4.05 11.92
CA GLY A 28 -1.71 4.04 12.90
C GLY A 28 -1.12 5.44 13.11
N SER A 29 -0.62 5.72 14.31
CA SER A 29 0.12 6.96 14.61
C SER A 29 1.20 6.69 15.66
N CYS A 30 2.18 7.59 15.77
CA CYS A 30 3.14 7.64 16.87
C CYS A 30 3.96 6.34 17.14
N VAL A 31 4.30 5.58 16.10
CA VAL A 31 5.19 4.43 16.22
C VAL A 31 6.65 4.87 16.19
N HIS A 32 7.45 4.27 17.07
CA HIS A 32 8.90 4.45 17.09
C HIS A 32 9.54 3.33 16.28
N GLN A 33 10.09 3.67 15.12
CA GLN A 33 10.64 2.71 14.13
C GLN A 33 11.73 1.80 14.70
N ASP A 34 12.52 2.31 15.66
CA ASP A 34 13.68 1.60 16.22
C ASP A 34 13.30 0.66 17.38
N LYS A 35 12.00 0.55 17.70
CA LYS A 35 11.50 -0.32 18.76
C LYS A 35 10.67 -1.46 18.16
N PRO A 36 10.73 -2.67 18.74
CA PRO A 36 9.78 -3.73 18.42
C PRO A 36 8.35 -3.21 18.53
N GLN A 37 7.53 -3.53 17.55
CA GLN A 37 6.14 -3.11 17.46
C GLN A 37 5.26 -4.36 17.42
N PRO A 38 4.81 -4.87 18.60
CA PRO A 38 3.97 -6.06 18.67
C PRO A 38 2.70 -5.91 17.84
N ILE A 39 2.11 -4.71 17.81
CA ILE A 39 0.86 -4.40 17.10
C ILE A 39 0.82 -4.81 15.62
N TRP A 40 1.97 -5.02 14.97
CA TRP A 40 1.99 -5.48 13.58
C TRP A 40 1.40 -6.87 13.39
N SER A 41 1.53 -7.78 14.36
CA SER A 41 0.87 -9.10 14.25
C SER A 41 -0.65 -8.97 14.15
N GLU A 42 -1.22 -8.08 14.95
CA GLU A 42 -2.66 -7.83 15.02
C GLU A 42 -3.15 -7.11 13.77
N VAL A 43 -2.37 -6.17 13.24
CA VAL A 43 -2.68 -5.49 11.96
C VAL A 43 -2.65 -6.48 10.80
N LEU A 44 -1.71 -7.42 10.78
CA LEU A 44 -1.65 -8.46 9.74
C LEU A 44 -2.83 -9.43 9.84
N VAL A 45 -3.20 -9.88 11.04
CA VAL A 45 -4.40 -10.70 11.27
C VAL A 45 -5.68 -9.96 10.87
N ALA A 46 -5.72 -8.64 11.07
CA ALA A 46 -6.86 -7.82 10.69
C ALA A 46 -7.00 -7.62 9.18
N ASP A 47 -5.97 -7.92 8.38
CA ASP A 47 -5.91 -7.85 6.91
C ASP A 47 -6.63 -6.62 6.31
N PRO A 48 -6.15 -5.39 6.60
CA PRO A 48 -6.78 -4.19 6.06
C PRO A 48 -6.47 -4.03 4.57
N ASP A 49 -7.49 -3.66 3.80
CA ASP A 49 -7.35 -3.26 2.39
C ASP A 49 -6.43 -2.04 2.25
N LEU A 50 -6.49 -1.14 3.24
CA LEU A 50 -5.72 0.07 3.28
C LEU A 50 -5.26 0.39 4.70
N PHE A 51 -3.97 0.71 4.82
CA PHE A 51 -3.36 1.13 6.09
C PHE A 51 -2.83 2.56 5.98
N PHE A 52 -3.38 3.48 6.77
CA PHE A 52 -2.97 4.89 6.81
C PHE A 52 -2.15 5.20 8.06
N PHE A 53 -0.99 5.82 7.88
CA PHE A 53 -0.21 6.35 8.99
C PHE A 53 -0.39 7.85 9.13
N LEU A 54 -0.87 8.25 10.29
CA LEU A 54 -1.08 9.63 10.67
C LEU A 54 0.14 10.10 11.46
N ALA A 55 0.89 11.05 10.91
CA ALA A 55 2.00 11.68 11.59
C ALA A 55 1.48 12.87 12.43
N THR A 56 1.98 12.99 13.67
CA THR A 56 1.97 14.27 14.38
C THR A 56 2.90 15.23 13.66
N THR A 57 2.52 16.50 13.54
CA THR A 57 3.05 17.55 12.64
C THR A 57 4.48 18.01 12.96
N SER A 58 5.38 17.10 13.30
CA SER A 58 6.80 17.38 13.48
C SER A 58 7.56 16.12 13.04
N THR A 59 8.47 16.26 12.08
CA THR A 59 9.33 15.21 11.48
C THR A 59 8.73 14.31 10.38
N VAL A 60 9.10 14.66 9.13
CA VAL A 60 9.37 13.81 7.95
C VAL A 60 8.23 12.99 7.32
N ILE A 61 7.32 13.70 6.67
CA ILE A 61 6.24 13.13 5.84
C ILE A 61 6.74 12.22 4.67
N PRO A 62 7.85 12.50 3.95
CA PRO A 62 8.26 11.62 2.85
C PRO A 62 9.03 10.35 3.29
N MET A 63 9.75 10.38 4.41
CA MET A 63 10.56 9.23 4.86
C MET A 63 9.71 8.16 5.56
N ILE A 64 8.71 8.57 6.34
CA ILE A 64 7.82 7.62 7.04
C ILE A 64 7.02 6.78 6.03
N GLN A 65 6.51 7.39 4.95
CA GLN A 65 5.77 6.66 3.90
C GLN A 65 6.64 5.58 3.23
N GLN A 66 7.86 5.92 2.83
CA GLN A 66 8.76 4.97 2.18
C GLN A 66 9.26 3.88 3.14
N TYR A 67 9.39 4.17 4.43
CA TYR A 67 9.76 3.21 5.45
C TYR A 67 8.62 2.23 5.77
N LEU A 68 7.39 2.73 5.90
CA LEU A 68 6.21 1.91 6.15
C LEU A 68 5.94 0.96 5.00
N GLN A 69 6.05 1.43 3.76
CA GLN A 69 5.89 0.54 2.60
C GLN A 69 6.94 -0.58 2.60
N ARG A 70 8.19 -0.28 2.99
CA ARG A 70 9.25 -1.29 3.10
C ARG A 70 8.98 -2.31 4.20
N SER A 71 8.58 -1.86 5.39
CA SER A 71 8.25 -2.75 6.52
C SER A 71 7.05 -3.63 6.21
N MET A 72 6.01 -3.08 5.59
CA MET A 72 4.81 -3.85 5.26
C MET A 72 5.09 -4.89 4.17
N ASN A 73 5.94 -4.55 3.19
CA ASN A 73 6.37 -5.50 2.16
C ASN A 73 7.28 -6.61 2.74
N SER A 74 8.19 -6.28 3.68
CA SER A 74 9.04 -7.29 4.31
C SER A 74 8.25 -8.24 5.21
N LEU A 75 7.22 -7.74 5.92
CA LEU A 75 6.29 -8.56 6.71
C LEU A 75 5.45 -9.48 5.82
N ARG A 76 4.93 -8.99 4.69
CA ARG A 76 4.21 -9.85 3.73
C ARG A 76 5.12 -10.95 3.16
N GLN A 77 6.38 -10.63 2.86
CA GLN A 77 7.33 -11.62 2.35
C GLN A 77 7.70 -12.67 3.41
N SER A 78 7.86 -12.29 4.69
CA SER A 78 8.15 -13.26 5.75
C SER A 78 6.98 -14.19 6.05
N GLN A 79 5.73 -13.70 5.92
CA GLN A 79 4.55 -14.56 6.02
C GLN A 79 4.37 -15.47 4.81
N ALA A 80 4.66 -14.98 3.59
CA ALA A 80 4.61 -15.80 2.38
C ALA A 80 5.66 -16.92 2.36
N PHE A 81 6.76 -16.78 3.11
CA PHE A 81 7.77 -17.83 3.27
C PHE A 81 7.38 -18.89 4.32
N ASN A 82 6.51 -18.54 5.28
CA ASN A 82 6.11 -19.42 6.38
C ASN A 82 4.81 -20.23 6.11
N ASN A 83 4.23 -20.09 4.91
CA ASN A 83 3.10 -20.89 4.42
C ASN A 83 3.57 -21.78 3.27
#